data_AF-A0A3D1ID25-F1
#
_entry.id   AF-A0A3D1ID25-F1
#
_cell.length_a   1.000
_cell.length_b   1.000
_cell.length_c   1.000
_cell.angle_alpha   90.00
_cell.angle_beta   90.00
_cell.angle_gamma   90.00
#
_symmetry.space_group_name_H-M   'P 1'
#
loop_
_entity.id
_entity.type
_entity.pdbx_description
1 polymer ?
#
loop_
_entity_poly.entity_id
_entity_poly.type
_entity_poly.pdbx_seq_one_letter_code
_entity_poly.pdbx_strand_id
1 'polypeptide(L)'
;MAFAARWLALLALLGSACARTAAPAATEAEGTTADYARLKEVAFGFGAVTSMLADCVESADGAIAKAKGKPATEQALRELRDLLDGAGRTLAEHSDDPPPAAELERQPGGVRAALERALEALEDAATDLEEARNQTLDLQEVAPPSLGESLDDLRQRIEDCVTELSDLRDQAAPAQPGAAR
;
A
#
# COMPACT_ATOMS: atom_id res chain seq x y z
N MET A 1 -37.84 -76.56 -2.46
CA MET A 1 -38.15 -75.54 -3.48
C MET A 1 -37.68 -74.20 -2.97
N ALA A 2 -36.93 -73.45 -3.80
CA ALA A 2 -36.61 -72.02 -3.70
C ALA A 2 -35.85 -71.58 -2.41
N PHE A 3 -34.66 -71.00 -2.42
CA PHE A 3 -34.15 -69.95 -3.30
C PHE A 3 -32.61 -70.07 -3.37
N ALA A 4 -32.12 -70.70 -4.43
CA ALA A 4 -30.84 -70.32 -5.01
C ALA A 4 -31.09 -69.06 -5.85
N ALA A 5 -30.06 -68.21 -5.99
CA ALA A 5 -30.04 -66.93 -6.72
C ALA A 5 -30.46 -65.68 -5.91
N ARG A 6 -29.54 -65.17 -5.09
CA ARG A 6 -29.44 -63.72 -4.81
C ARG A 6 -28.05 -63.23 -4.36
N TRP A 7 -27.01 -64.04 -4.52
CA TRP A 7 -25.65 -63.77 -4.02
C TRP A 7 -24.59 -63.60 -5.11
N LEU A 8 -24.97 -63.11 -6.30
CA LEU A 8 -24.06 -62.83 -7.41
C LEU A 8 -24.38 -61.49 -8.07
N ALA A 9 -24.41 -60.41 -7.28
CA ALA A 9 -24.52 -59.04 -7.80
C ALA A 9 -23.90 -58.00 -6.83
N LEU A 10 -22.79 -58.34 -6.17
CA LEU A 10 -22.05 -57.43 -5.29
C LEU A 10 -20.53 -57.57 -5.44
N LEU A 11 -20.09 -57.97 -6.64
CA LEU A 11 -18.69 -58.03 -7.09
C LEU A 11 -18.54 -57.28 -8.42
N ALA A 12 -19.06 -56.05 -8.48
CA ALA A 12 -18.84 -55.08 -9.56
C ALA A 12 -18.51 -53.68 -8.99
N LEU A 13 -17.90 -53.64 -7.81
CA LEU A 13 -17.42 -52.42 -7.13
C LEU A 13 -15.92 -52.53 -6.81
N LEU A 14 -15.18 -53.21 -7.69
CA LEU A 14 -13.72 -53.25 -7.72
C LEU A 14 -13.30 -52.88 -9.16
N GLY A 15 -13.21 -51.59 -9.41
CA GLY A 15 -12.76 -51.08 -10.70
C GLY A 15 -12.89 -49.56 -10.76
N SER A 16 -11.75 -48.88 -10.71
CA SER A 16 -11.59 -47.46 -11.05
C SER A 16 -11.95 -46.43 -9.97
N ALA A 17 -11.10 -46.35 -8.94
CA ALA A 17 -10.91 -45.12 -8.16
C ALA A 17 -9.41 -44.79 -8.05
N CYS A 18 -8.70 -44.84 -9.19
CA CYS A 18 -7.37 -44.26 -9.35
C CYS A 18 -7.41 -43.26 -10.51
N ALA A 19 -7.97 -42.08 -10.23
CA ALA A 19 -7.67 -40.85 -10.95
C ALA A 19 -8.14 -39.68 -10.08
N ARG A 20 -7.53 -39.53 -8.90
CA ARG A 20 -7.52 -38.24 -8.21
C ARG A 20 -6.51 -37.38 -8.97
N THR A 21 -6.95 -36.74 -10.06
CA THR A 21 -6.22 -35.61 -10.65
C THR A 21 -6.27 -34.48 -9.64
N ALA A 22 -5.29 -34.49 -8.75
CA ALA A 22 -4.90 -33.31 -8.00
C ALA A 22 -4.21 -32.35 -8.97
N ALA A 23 -4.83 -31.19 -9.22
CA ALA A 23 -4.17 -29.90 -9.47
C ALA A 23 -5.24 -28.84 -9.78
N PRO A 24 -5.48 -27.91 -8.84
CA PRO A 24 -5.16 -26.51 -9.15
C PRO A 24 -4.26 -25.82 -8.10
N ALA A 25 -3.56 -26.58 -7.26
CA ALA A 25 -2.76 -26.01 -6.17
C ALA A 25 -1.51 -25.22 -6.64
N ALA A 26 -1.01 -25.47 -7.86
CA ALA A 26 0.21 -24.81 -8.36
C ALA A 26 -0.01 -23.32 -8.68
N THR A 27 -1.16 -22.97 -9.26
CA THR A 27 -1.49 -21.60 -9.65
C THR A 27 -1.84 -20.68 -8.47
N GLU A 28 -2.45 -21.23 -7.41
CA GLU A 28 -2.77 -20.44 -6.21
C GLU A 28 -1.55 -20.22 -5.31
N ALA A 29 -0.63 -21.19 -5.24
CA ALA A 29 0.61 -21.06 -4.48
C ALA A 29 1.59 -20.06 -5.09
N GLU A 30 1.70 -20.02 -6.43
CA GLU A 30 2.50 -19.02 -7.14
C GLU A 30 1.95 -17.59 -6.97
N GLY A 31 0.63 -17.41 -7.07
CA GLY A 31 -0.02 -16.11 -6.84
C GLY A 31 0.18 -15.59 -5.42
N THR A 32 0.07 -16.46 -4.41
CA THR A 32 0.25 -16.08 -3.01
C THR A 32 1.70 -15.72 -2.68
N THR A 33 2.68 -16.39 -3.32
CA THR A 33 4.11 -16.08 -3.14
C THR A 33 4.46 -14.73 -3.77
N ALA A 34 3.95 -14.44 -4.97
CA ALA A 34 4.18 -13.18 -5.66
C ALA A 34 3.50 -11.99 -4.93
N ASP A 35 2.27 -12.17 -4.48
CA ASP A 35 1.55 -11.15 -3.71
C ASP A 35 2.21 -10.89 -2.35
N TYR A 36 2.77 -11.91 -1.71
CA TYR A 36 3.53 -11.73 -0.47
C TYR A 36 4.84 -10.97 -0.69
N ALA A 37 5.55 -11.24 -1.79
CA ALA A 37 6.74 -10.48 -2.16
C ALA A 37 6.41 -9.00 -2.40
N ARG A 38 5.35 -8.71 -3.16
CA ARG A 38 4.86 -7.34 -3.39
C ARG A 38 4.46 -6.65 -2.10
N LEU A 39 3.74 -7.34 -1.21
CA LEU A 39 3.38 -6.81 0.10
C LEU A 39 4.62 -6.41 0.90
N LYS A 40 5.69 -7.23 0.87
CA LYS A 40 6.96 -6.90 1.53
C LYS A 40 7.65 -5.67 0.93
N GLU A 41 7.68 -5.59 -0.39
CA GLU A 41 8.27 -4.45 -1.10
C GLU A 41 7.52 -3.15 -0.79
N VAL A 42 6.18 -3.18 -0.79
CA VAL A 42 5.33 -2.04 -0.43
C VAL A 42 5.55 -1.62 1.03
N ALA A 43 5.50 -2.57 1.97
CA ALA A 43 5.72 -2.27 3.39
C ALA A 43 7.11 -1.67 3.64
N PHE A 44 8.15 -2.20 2.98
CA PHE A 44 9.49 -1.63 3.07
C PHE A 44 9.56 -0.21 2.47
N GLY A 45 8.93 0.01 1.31
CA GLY A 45 8.86 1.31 0.67
C GLY A 45 8.17 2.37 1.54
N PHE A 46 7.14 1.98 2.30
CA PHE A 46 6.50 2.88 3.27
C PHE A 46 7.48 3.40 4.32
N GLY A 47 8.44 2.59 4.78
CA GLY A 47 9.48 3.05 5.69
C GLY A 47 10.35 4.18 5.13
N ALA A 48 10.65 4.14 3.83
CA ALA A 48 11.40 5.22 3.17
C ALA A 48 10.56 6.50 3.06
N VAL A 49 9.33 6.38 2.55
CA VAL A 49 8.43 7.54 2.35
C VAL A 49 8.03 8.19 3.68
N THR A 50 7.78 7.40 4.72
CA THR A 50 7.48 7.93 6.07
C THR A 50 8.63 8.77 6.65
N SER A 51 9.88 8.39 6.37
CA SER A 51 11.04 9.17 6.78
C SER A 51 11.10 10.52 6.06
N MET A 52 10.80 10.54 4.75
CA MET A 52 10.73 11.78 3.97
C MET A 52 9.57 12.67 4.42
N LEU A 53 8.43 12.07 4.76
CA LEU A 53 7.28 12.79 5.30
C LEU A 53 7.59 13.43 6.66
N ALA A 54 8.38 12.76 7.52
CA ALA A 54 8.87 13.37 8.76
C ALA A 54 9.73 14.61 8.49
N ASP A 55 10.60 14.57 7.48
CA ASP A 55 11.40 15.71 7.04
C ASP A 55 10.54 16.85 6.46
N CYS A 56 9.43 16.53 5.79
CA CYS A 56 8.43 17.51 5.35
C CYS A 56 7.73 18.17 6.54
N VAL A 57 7.32 17.39 7.55
CA VAL A 57 6.68 17.89 8.77
C VAL A 57 7.63 18.82 9.54
N GLU A 58 8.90 18.45 9.70
CA GLU A 58 9.89 19.33 10.35
C GLU A 58 10.08 20.65 9.58
N SER A 59 10.12 20.57 8.24
CA SER A 59 10.20 21.76 7.40
C SER A 59 8.96 22.66 7.55
N ALA A 60 7.76 22.07 7.60
CA ALA A 60 6.52 22.79 7.83
C ALA A 60 6.50 23.46 9.22
N ASP A 61 6.96 22.77 10.27
CA ASP A 61 7.11 23.36 11.61
C ASP A 61 8.08 24.56 11.61
N GLY A 62 9.17 24.47 10.85
CA GLY A 62 10.08 25.59 10.60
C GLY A 62 9.40 26.77 9.91
N ALA A 63 8.57 26.52 8.91
CA ALA A 63 7.79 27.55 8.23
C ALA A 63 6.73 28.18 9.16
N ILE A 64 6.04 27.38 9.97
CA ILE A 64 5.08 27.86 10.99
C ILE A 64 5.77 28.82 11.97
N ALA A 65 6.97 28.46 12.45
CA ALA A 65 7.74 29.31 13.35
C ALA A 65 8.10 30.66 12.71
N LYS A 66 8.42 30.67 11.41
CA LYS A 66 8.71 31.90 10.64
C LYS A 66 7.45 32.72 10.31
N ALA A 67 6.28 32.08 10.25
CA ALA A 67 5.00 32.73 9.99
C ALA A 67 4.44 33.50 11.21
N LYS A 68 5.12 33.43 12.36
CA LYS A 68 4.68 34.02 13.63
C LYS A 68 4.13 35.45 13.49
N GLY A 69 2.91 35.66 13.98
CA GLY A 69 2.18 36.92 13.91
C GLY A 69 1.30 37.06 12.66
N LYS A 70 1.15 36.00 11.86
CA LYS A 70 0.34 35.98 10.64
C LYS A 70 -0.68 34.84 10.73
N PRO A 71 -1.82 35.05 11.42
CA PRO A 71 -2.70 33.95 11.83
C PRO A 71 -3.25 33.14 10.66
N ALA A 72 -3.58 33.77 9.53
CA ALA A 72 -4.06 33.05 8.35
C ALA A 72 -2.97 32.13 7.74
N THR A 73 -1.73 32.64 7.60
CA THR A 73 -0.61 31.86 7.07
C THR A 73 -0.19 30.76 8.04
N GLU A 74 -0.14 31.04 9.34
CA GLU A 74 0.13 30.03 10.37
C GLU A 74 -0.92 28.92 10.34
N GLN A 75 -2.19 29.25 10.20
CA GLN A 75 -3.27 28.26 10.15
C GLN A 75 -3.14 27.37 8.92
N ALA A 76 -2.94 27.95 7.74
CA ALA A 76 -2.77 27.18 6.50
C ALA A 76 -1.52 26.27 6.55
N LEU A 77 -0.41 26.75 7.13
CA LEU A 77 0.78 25.92 7.34
C LEU A 77 0.56 24.78 8.34
N ARG A 78 -0.30 24.97 9.35
CA ARG A 78 -0.69 23.92 10.29
C ARG A 78 -1.55 22.85 9.61
N GLU A 79 -2.50 23.27 8.79
CA GLU A 79 -3.33 22.35 8.00
C GLU A 79 -2.47 21.51 7.05
N LEU A 80 -1.54 22.17 6.35
CA LEU A 80 -0.53 21.49 5.53
C LEU A 80 0.31 20.49 6.33
N ARG A 81 0.81 20.90 7.49
CA ARG A 81 1.57 20.03 8.40
C ARG A 81 0.75 18.83 8.87
N ASP A 82 -0.54 19.01 9.12
CA ASP A 82 -1.44 17.94 9.54
C ASP A 82 -1.75 16.94 8.42
N LEU A 83 -1.83 17.39 7.16
CA LEU A 83 -1.90 16.49 5.99
C LEU A 83 -0.63 15.64 5.85
N LEU A 84 0.54 16.26 5.95
CA LEU A 84 1.82 15.55 5.86
C LEU A 84 2.00 14.53 6.98
N ASP A 85 1.66 14.91 8.21
CA ASP A 85 1.68 14.03 9.38
C ASP A 85 0.61 12.92 9.28
N GLY A 86 -0.55 13.22 8.70
CA GLY A 86 -1.61 12.26 8.40
C GLY A 86 -1.15 11.19 7.42
N ALA A 87 -0.62 11.60 6.26
CA ALA A 87 -0.05 10.70 5.26
C ALA A 87 1.06 9.83 5.86
N GLY A 88 1.94 10.42 6.68
CA GLY A 88 3.00 9.70 7.37
C GLY A 88 2.46 8.62 8.31
N ARG A 89 1.40 8.93 9.07
CA ARG A 89 0.73 7.96 9.96
C ARG A 89 0.06 6.84 9.18
N THR A 90 -0.67 7.16 8.10
CA THR A 90 -1.31 6.18 7.22
C THR A 90 -0.30 5.15 6.70
N LEU A 91 0.85 5.61 6.20
CA LEU A 91 1.88 4.68 5.71
C LEU A 91 2.57 3.92 6.84
N ALA A 92 2.82 4.56 7.98
CA ALA A 92 3.50 3.94 9.12
C ALA A 92 2.74 2.73 9.67
N GLU A 93 1.40 2.78 9.69
CA GLU A 93 0.52 1.66 10.12
C GLU A 93 0.72 0.38 9.29
N HIS A 94 1.31 0.51 8.09
CA HIS A 94 1.54 -0.57 7.14
C HIS A 94 3.02 -0.79 6.81
N SER A 95 3.94 -0.07 7.47
CA SER A 95 5.38 -0.11 7.20
C SER A 95 6.13 -1.24 7.90
N ASP A 96 5.51 -1.89 8.89
CA ASP A 96 6.10 -3.02 9.61
C ASP A 96 6.28 -4.24 8.70
N ASP A 97 7.26 -5.10 9.00
CA ASP A 97 7.45 -6.35 8.26
C ASP A 97 6.17 -7.19 8.34
N PRO A 98 5.53 -7.52 7.20
CA PRO A 98 4.26 -8.22 7.22
C PRO A 98 4.42 -9.61 7.86
N PRO A 99 3.40 -10.11 8.57
CA PRO A 99 3.44 -11.43 9.18
C PRO A 99 3.84 -12.51 8.17
N PRO A 100 4.42 -13.65 8.61
CA PRO A 100 4.76 -14.73 7.69
C PRO A 100 3.57 -15.15 6.82
N ALA A 101 3.80 -15.44 5.54
CA ALA A 101 2.73 -15.82 4.62
C ALA A 101 1.83 -16.94 5.17
N ALA A 102 2.44 -17.95 5.80
CA ALA A 102 1.72 -19.07 6.43
C ALA A 102 0.77 -18.67 7.57
N GLU A 103 0.96 -17.50 8.18
CA GLU A 103 0.04 -16.93 9.16
C GLU A 103 -1.11 -16.19 8.49
N LEU A 104 -0.82 -15.39 7.46
CA LEU A 104 -1.82 -14.68 6.67
C LEU A 104 -2.76 -15.66 5.95
N GLU A 105 -2.22 -16.77 5.43
CA GLU A 105 -2.98 -17.83 4.75
C GLU A 105 -3.95 -18.60 5.66
N ARG A 106 -3.84 -18.46 6.99
CA ARG A 106 -4.85 -19.02 7.91
C ARG A 106 -6.19 -18.31 7.79
N GLN A 107 -6.19 -17.10 7.21
CA GLN A 107 -7.37 -16.33 6.91
C GLN A 107 -7.69 -16.44 5.42
N PRO A 108 -8.98 -16.60 5.03
CA PRO A 108 -9.36 -16.61 3.62
C PRO A 108 -8.87 -15.35 2.90
N GLY A 109 -7.99 -15.52 1.91
CA GLY A 109 -7.43 -14.42 1.13
C GLY A 109 -6.42 -13.53 1.88
N GLY A 110 -5.88 -13.94 3.03
CA GLY A 110 -5.17 -13.05 3.94
C GLY A 110 -3.97 -12.28 3.35
N VAL A 111 -3.13 -12.91 2.51
CA VAL A 111 -2.02 -12.22 1.83
C VAL A 111 -2.52 -11.15 0.88
N ARG A 112 -3.48 -11.52 0.01
CA ARG A 112 -4.07 -10.60 -0.96
C ARG A 112 -4.82 -9.45 -0.29
N ALA A 113 -5.59 -9.73 0.76
CA ALA A 113 -6.28 -8.72 1.54
C ALA A 113 -5.32 -7.80 2.31
N ALA A 114 -4.14 -8.29 2.69
CA ALA A 114 -3.09 -7.44 3.28
C ALA A 114 -2.45 -6.54 2.21
N LEU A 115 -2.18 -7.07 1.02
CA LEU A 115 -1.68 -6.29 -0.11
C LEU A 115 -2.69 -5.22 -0.54
N GLU A 116 -3.97 -5.56 -0.67
CA GLU A 116 -5.03 -4.60 -1.04
C GLU A 116 -5.13 -3.45 -0.02
N ARG A 117 -5.06 -3.74 1.29
CA ARG A 117 -5.02 -2.69 2.33
C ARG A 117 -3.78 -1.81 2.26
N ALA A 118 -2.62 -2.39 1.98
CA ALA A 118 -1.41 -1.61 1.80
C ALA A 118 -1.52 -0.69 0.58
N LEU A 119 -2.06 -1.18 -0.55
CA LEU A 119 -2.30 -0.37 -1.74
C LEU A 119 -3.32 0.75 -1.50
N GLU A 120 -4.37 0.50 -0.71
CA GLU A 120 -5.33 1.53 -0.29
C GLU A 120 -4.65 2.62 0.55
N ALA A 121 -3.83 2.23 1.54
CA ALA A 121 -3.07 3.19 2.36
C ALA A 121 -2.08 4.04 1.52
N LEU A 122 -1.48 3.44 0.49
CA LEU A 122 -0.65 4.14 -0.49
C LEU A 122 -1.46 5.19 -1.27
N GLU A 123 -2.65 4.84 -1.76
CA GLU A 123 -3.52 5.76 -2.51
C GLU A 123 -4.03 6.92 -1.64
N ASP A 124 -4.39 6.64 -0.39
CA ASP A 124 -4.80 7.65 0.59
C ASP A 124 -3.66 8.64 0.85
N ALA A 125 -2.45 8.13 1.14
CA ALA A 125 -1.27 8.97 1.36
C ALA A 125 -0.87 9.78 0.11
N ALA A 126 -1.05 9.22 -1.09
CA ALA A 126 -0.85 9.94 -2.34
C ALA A 126 -1.80 11.15 -2.45
N THR A 127 -3.07 10.93 -2.11
CA THR A 127 -4.11 11.95 -2.16
C THR A 127 -3.80 13.09 -1.18
N ASP A 128 -3.43 12.76 0.06
CA ASP A 128 -3.04 13.73 1.08
C ASP A 128 -1.81 14.55 0.64
N LEU A 129 -0.83 13.90 -0.01
CA LEU A 129 0.37 14.57 -0.53
C LEU A 129 0.06 15.50 -1.71
N GLU A 130 -0.84 15.11 -2.62
CA GLU A 130 -1.27 15.98 -3.71
C GLU A 130 -2.02 17.21 -3.19
N GLU A 131 -2.89 17.04 -2.19
CA GLU A 131 -3.55 18.13 -1.49
C GLU A 131 -2.52 19.06 -0.82
N ALA A 132 -1.56 18.50 -0.08
CA ALA A 132 -0.47 19.25 0.54
C ALA A 132 0.35 20.06 -0.48
N ARG A 133 0.66 19.48 -1.64
CA ARG A 133 1.34 20.18 -2.73
C ARG A 133 0.53 21.37 -3.23
N ASN A 134 -0.76 21.16 -3.48
CA ASN A 134 -1.65 22.22 -3.98
C ASN A 134 -1.80 23.35 -2.95
N GLN A 135 -1.98 23.02 -1.66
CA GLN A 135 -2.02 24.00 -0.58
C GLN A 135 -0.71 24.80 -0.47
N THR A 136 0.43 24.16 -0.72
CA THR A 136 1.73 24.84 -0.73
C THR A 136 1.81 25.86 -1.87
N LEU A 137 1.33 25.51 -3.07
CA LEU A 137 1.26 26.42 -4.21
C LEU A 137 0.37 27.63 -3.93
N ASP A 138 -0.84 27.39 -3.39
CA ASP A 138 -1.76 28.46 -3.01
C ASP A 138 -1.13 29.38 -1.95
N LEU A 139 -0.41 28.80 -0.98
CA LEU A 139 0.32 29.56 0.03
C LEU A 139 1.43 30.42 -0.58
N GLN A 140 2.17 29.94 -1.58
CA GLN A 140 3.23 30.72 -2.24
C GLN A 140 2.70 32.01 -2.89
N GLU A 141 1.45 32.02 -3.36
CA GLU A 141 0.85 33.21 -3.98
C GLU A 141 0.48 34.31 -2.97
N VAL A 142 0.09 33.90 -1.75
CA VAL A 142 -0.44 34.81 -0.72
C VAL A 142 0.50 35.05 0.45
N ALA A 143 1.53 34.22 0.59
CA ALA A 143 2.46 34.28 1.70
C ALA A 143 3.37 35.51 1.61
N PRO A 144 3.82 36.02 2.77
CA PRO A 144 4.83 37.06 2.80
C PRO A 144 6.15 36.60 2.17
N PRO A 145 6.92 37.50 1.53
CA PRO A 145 8.23 37.17 0.93
C PRO A 145 9.23 36.55 1.91
N SER A 146 9.09 36.85 3.20
CA SER A 146 9.92 36.27 4.27
C SER A 146 9.80 34.74 4.41
N LEU A 147 8.75 34.14 3.83
CA LEU A 147 8.54 32.69 3.83
C LEU A 147 8.90 32.04 2.49
N GLY A 148 9.21 32.82 1.44
CA GLY A 148 9.38 32.31 0.08
C GLY A 148 10.32 31.10 -0.01
N GLU A 149 11.55 31.25 0.49
CA GLU A 149 12.54 30.18 0.51
C GLU A 149 12.05 28.93 1.27
N SER A 150 11.38 29.11 2.41
CA SER A 150 10.89 27.98 3.21
C SER A 150 9.71 27.25 2.55
N LEU A 151 8.88 27.98 1.81
CA LEU A 151 7.79 27.38 1.04
C LEU A 151 8.31 26.69 -0.22
N ASP A 152 9.33 27.25 -0.89
CA ASP A 152 9.99 26.61 -2.03
C ASP A 152 10.66 25.29 -1.61
N ASP A 153 11.41 25.31 -0.49
CA ASP A 153 12.03 24.11 0.08
C ASP A 153 10.98 23.06 0.46
N LEU A 154 9.89 23.46 1.13
CA LEU A 154 8.81 22.55 1.50
C LEU A 154 8.13 21.96 0.26
N ARG A 155 7.85 22.78 -0.77
CA ARG A 155 7.25 22.31 -2.02
C ARG A 155 8.13 21.25 -2.67
N GLN A 156 9.44 21.50 -2.78
CA GLN A 156 10.37 20.55 -3.38
C GLN A 156 10.37 19.22 -2.62
N ARG A 157 10.40 19.24 -1.28
CA ARG A 157 10.33 18.00 -0.48
C ARG A 157 9.02 17.24 -0.67
N ILE A 158 7.90 17.95 -0.79
CA ILE A 158 6.60 17.33 -1.10
C ILE A 158 6.61 16.70 -2.50
N GLU A 159 7.16 17.39 -3.51
CA GLU A 159 7.32 16.85 -4.86
C GLU A 159 8.19 15.59 -4.90
N ASP A 160 9.27 15.56 -4.12
CA ASP A 160 10.13 14.40 -3.96
C ASP A 160 9.35 13.23 -3.33
N CYS A 161 8.56 13.48 -2.27
CA CYS A 161 7.70 12.46 -1.65
C CYS A 161 6.65 11.91 -2.63
N VAL A 162 6.00 12.77 -3.41
CA VAL A 162 5.02 12.36 -4.43
C VAL A 162 5.65 11.47 -5.49
N THR A 163 6.89 11.80 -5.89
CA THR A 163 7.65 11.03 -6.88
C THR A 163 7.97 9.64 -6.34
N GLU A 164 8.54 9.54 -5.14
CA GLU A 164 8.88 8.26 -4.51
C GLU A 164 7.64 7.40 -4.25
N LEU A 165 6.53 8.01 -3.84
CA LEU A 165 5.27 7.29 -3.63
C LEU A 165 4.69 6.79 -4.96
N SER A 166 4.79 7.58 -6.04
CA SER A 166 4.39 7.16 -7.38
C SER A 166 5.25 6.00 -7.91
N ASP A 167 6.56 6.06 -7.70
CA ASP A 167 7.48 5.00 -8.08
C ASP A 167 7.17 3.71 -7.30
N LEU A 168 6.86 3.82 -6.01
CA LEU A 168 6.44 2.69 -5.18
C LEU A 168 5.13 2.08 -5.69
N ARG A 169 4.14 2.91 -6.08
CA ARG A 169 2.89 2.45 -6.68
C ARG A 169 3.12 1.67 -7.97
N ASP A 170 3.96 2.19 -8.84
CA ASP A 170 4.23 1.59 -10.14
C ASP A 170 4.97 0.25 -10.00
N GLN A 171 5.88 0.15 -9.03
CA GLN A 171 6.52 -1.11 -8.63
C GLN A 171 5.51 -2.10 -8.03
N ALA A 172 4.58 -1.59 -7.24
CA ALA A 172 3.55 -2.40 -6.61
C ALA A 172 2.47 -2.85 -7.59
N ALA A 173 2.40 -2.34 -8.82
CA ALA A 173 1.40 -2.73 -9.82
C ALA A 173 1.59 -4.18 -10.29
N PRO A 174 0.51 -4.94 -10.57
CA PRO A 174 0.65 -6.31 -11.07
C PRO A 174 1.30 -6.29 -12.46
N ALA A 175 2.27 -7.16 -12.70
CA ALA A 175 2.86 -7.35 -14.02
C ALA A 175 1.76 -7.66 -15.04
N GLN A 176 1.55 -6.80 -16.03
CA GLN A 176 0.51 -7.02 -17.03
C GLN A 176 0.83 -8.29 -17.83
N PRO A 177 -0.10 -9.25 -17.95
CA PRO A 177 0.08 -10.42 -18.79
C PRO A 177 -0.07 -9.99 -20.26
N GLY A 178 1.00 -9.50 -20.88
CA GLY A 178 0.95 -9.03 -22.26
C GLY A 178 2.27 -8.67 -22.96
N ALA A 179 3.38 -8.46 -22.24
CA ALA A 179 4.65 -8.05 -22.87
C ALA A 179 5.55 -9.23 -23.29
N ALA A 180 4.95 -10.33 -23.77
CA ALA A 180 5.69 -11.40 -24.43
C ALA A 180 5.01 -11.76 -25.75
N ARG A 181 5.39 -11.04 -26.82
CA ARG A 181 5.48 -11.53 -28.19
C ARG A 181 6.17 -10.52 -29.10
#